data_AF-A0A482U908-F1
#
_entry.id   AF-A0A482U908-F1
#
_cell.length_a   1.000
_cell.length_b   1.000
_cell.length_c   1.000
_cell.angle_alpha   90.00
_cell.angle_beta   90.00
_cell.angle_gamma   90.00
#
_symmetry.space_group_name_H-M   'P 1'
#
loop_
_entity.id
_entity.type
_entity.pdbx_description
1 polymer ?
#
loop_
_entity_poly.entity_id
_entity_poly.type
_entity_poly.pdbx_seq_one_letter_code
_entity_poly.pdbx_strand_id
1 'polypeptide(L)'
;MHRLSFLTAGLLALALTGCSSEPLRRVDALTTSPKPLERPIEQARSALAAAPTCCSGIDQLPYQPLEAGFAGDVLIDTQAPAYSFETGKSFFRAFSLPAGGPSFEIRLYSQAGSSVLAPNAMLLDSRMRPTRLLDGDDFTYVPPTGLKGDSLDARLRIDRSQPEHPGNERYLILYTSDAQMAGQTVLQHPAKAYAKAAGNEPPSIPDPVAKHSPVGVIRLVMIPDRDANAPAKGYVPGYSIGQEMGGELPRAPAPAVLPETSAYYRQAIDAALAQKDLERALRLADEATRVGDSGAKKYLLERIEIR
;
A
#
# COMPACT_ATOMS: atom_id res chain seq x y z
N MET A 1 -37.58 -70.72 -5.89
CA MET A 1 -36.89 -70.16 -4.71
C MET A 1 -35.44 -69.90 -5.09
N HIS A 2 -35.11 -68.63 -5.37
CA HIS A 2 -33.79 -68.18 -5.80
C HIS A 2 -32.95 -67.73 -4.61
N ARG A 3 -31.64 -68.02 -4.63
CA ARG A 3 -30.62 -67.23 -3.91
C ARG A 3 -29.37 -67.12 -4.80
N LEU A 4 -29.24 -65.99 -5.48
CA LEU A 4 -27.96 -65.50 -6.03
C LEU A 4 -27.34 -64.56 -4.99
N SER A 5 -26.12 -64.88 -4.54
CA SER A 5 -25.29 -63.94 -3.77
C SER A 5 -24.52 -63.05 -4.75
N PHE A 6 -24.79 -61.76 -4.72
CA PHE A 6 -23.96 -60.74 -5.36
C PHE A 6 -22.93 -60.24 -4.35
N LEU A 7 -21.65 -60.51 -4.62
CA LEU A 7 -20.51 -59.85 -3.97
C LEU A 7 -20.21 -58.56 -4.74
N THR A 8 -20.55 -57.42 -4.16
CA THR A 8 -20.15 -56.09 -4.64
C THR A 8 -18.81 -55.71 -4.00
N ALA A 9 -17.74 -55.77 -4.79
CA ALA A 9 -16.46 -55.16 -4.43
C ALA A 9 -16.53 -53.65 -4.69
N GLY A 10 -16.48 -52.86 -3.62
CA GLY A 10 -16.46 -51.40 -3.69
C GLY A 10 -15.11 -50.88 -4.18
N LEU A 11 -15.12 -50.20 -5.33
CA LEU A 11 -14.01 -49.38 -5.79
C LEU A 11 -14.04 -48.04 -5.05
N LEU A 12 -13.11 -47.83 -4.11
CA LEU A 12 -12.92 -46.55 -3.42
C LEU A 12 -12.03 -45.66 -4.31
N ALA A 13 -12.62 -44.76 -5.09
CA ALA A 13 -11.87 -43.76 -5.85
C ALA A 13 -11.46 -42.60 -4.92
N LEU A 14 -10.20 -42.58 -4.50
CA LEU A 14 -9.59 -41.42 -3.86
C LEU A 14 -9.38 -40.32 -4.90
N ALA A 15 -10.27 -39.33 -4.92
CA ALA A 15 -10.05 -38.08 -5.64
C ALA A 15 -9.05 -37.23 -4.86
N LEU A 16 -7.79 -37.23 -5.31
CA LEU A 16 -6.78 -36.25 -4.92
C LEU A 16 -7.21 -34.89 -5.49
N THR A 17 -7.82 -34.04 -4.66
CA THR A 17 -8.03 -32.63 -5.00
C THR A 17 -6.69 -31.91 -4.89
N GLY A 18 -5.93 -31.89 -5.98
CA GLY A 18 -4.77 -31.01 -6.13
C GLY A 18 -5.25 -29.57 -6.20
N CYS A 19 -4.76 -28.72 -5.28
CA CYS A 19 -4.92 -27.27 -5.39
C CYS A 19 -4.09 -26.80 -6.59
N SER A 20 -4.73 -26.59 -7.75
CA SER A 20 -4.06 -25.97 -8.89
C SER A 20 -3.92 -24.47 -8.63
N SER A 21 -2.70 -24.03 -8.34
CA SER A 21 -2.33 -22.62 -8.40
C SER A 21 -2.46 -22.13 -9.84
N GLU A 22 -3.53 -21.39 -10.14
CA GLU A 22 -3.76 -20.84 -11.47
C GLU A 22 -2.66 -19.80 -11.80
N PRO A 23 -1.98 -19.91 -12.95
CA PRO A 23 -0.89 -19.00 -13.29
C PRO A 23 -1.40 -17.57 -13.48
N LEU A 24 -0.57 -16.59 -13.10
CA LEU A 24 -0.87 -15.17 -13.30
C LEU A 24 -1.19 -14.89 -14.77
N ARG A 25 -2.35 -14.29 -15.04
CA ARG A 25 -2.72 -13.87 -16.40
C ARG A 25 -1.99 -12.57 -16.72
N ARG A 26 -0.92 -12.66 -17.51
CA ARG A 26 -0.32 -11.49 -18.17
C ARG A 26 -1.36 -10.90 -19.12
N VAL A 27 -1.62 -9.61 -18.99
CA VAL A 27 -2.54 -8.88 -19.86
C VAL A 27 -1.78 -7.76 -20.54
N ASP A 28 -1.98 -7.58 -21.85
CA ASP A 28 -1.35 -6.49 -22.59
C ASP A 28 -1.76 -5.13 -21.99
N ALA A 29 -0.89 -4.14 -22.10
CA ALA A 29 -1.14 -2.80 -21.58
C ALA A 29 -2.37 -2.11 -22.21
N LEU A 30 -2.89 -2.65 -23.32
CA LEU A 30 -4.02 -2.14 -24.10
C LEU A 30 -5.33 -2.92 -23.89
N THR A 31 -5.36 -3.93 -23.01
CA THR A 31 -6.60 -4.65 -22.73
C THR A 31 -7.48 -3.89 -21.75
N THR A 32 -8.80 -4.03 -21.92
CA THR A 32 -9.80 -3.51 -20.99
C THR A 32 -9.56 -4.09 -19.60
N SER A 33 -9.61 -3.24 -18.56
CA SER A 33 -9.55 -3.72 -17.17
C SER A 33 -10.68 -4.74 -16.95
N PRO A 34 -10.41 -5.94 -16.38
CA PRO A 34 -11.48 -6.85 -16.03
C PRO A 34 -12.48 -6.18 -15.07
N LYS A 35 -13.70 -6.71 -15.03
CA LYS A 35 -14.70 -6.23 -14.08
C LYS A 35 -14.28 -6.65 -12.66
N PRO A 36 -14.52 -5.80 -11.63
CA PRO A 36 -14.43 -6.20 -10.24
C PRO A 36 -15.20 -7.50 -9.99
N LEU A 37 -14.77 -8.29 -9.01
CA LEU A 37 -15.48 -9.50 -8.62
C LEU A 37 -16.86 -9.12 -8.05
N GLU A 38 -17.91 -9.26 -8.84
CA GLU A 38 -19.30 -9.01 -8.45
C GLU A 38 -19.86 -10.17 -7.60
N ARG A 39 -19.22 -10.47 -6.46
CA ARG A 39 -19.78 -11.39 -5.46
C ARG A 39 -20.43 -10.61 -4.31
N PRO A 40 -21.53 -11.12 -3.73
CA PRO A 40 -22.06 -10.54 -2.50
C PRO A 40 -20.98 -10.51 -1.42
N ILE A 41 -20.71 -9.34 -0.86
CA ILE A 41 -19.62 -9.12 0.11
C ILE A 41 -19.78 -10.04 1.33
N GLU A 42 -21.01 -10.24 1.80
CA GLU A 42 -21.30 -11.13 2.94
C GLU A 42 -20.96 -12.59 2.66
N GLN A 43 -21.15 -13.05 1.42
CA GLN A 43 -20.71 -14.38 1.01
C GLN A 43 -19.18 -14.47 0.98
N ALA A 44 -18.50 -13.45 0.48
CA ALA A 44 -17.04 -13.40 0.45
C ALA A 44 -16.43 -13.36 1.87
N ARG A 45 -17.04 -12.60 2.79
CA ARG A 45 -16.68 -12.57 4.22
C ARG A 45 -16.91 -13.93 4.89
N SER A 46 -18.06 -14.56 4.63
CA SER A 46 -18.35 -15.90 5.15
C SER A 46 -17.35 -16.94 4.62
N ALA A 47 -16.97 -16.85 3.34
CA ALA A 47 -15.96 -17.71 2.74
C ALA A 47 -14.58 -17.49 3.38
N LEU A 48 -14.18 -16.25 3.64
CA LEU A 48 -12.93 -15.93 4.34
C LEU A 48 -12.92 -16.47 5.77
N ALA A 49 -14.03 -16.31 6.51
CA ALA A 49 -14.17 -16.86 7.85
C ALA A 49 -13.99 -18.38 7.85
N ALA A 50 -14.60 -19.08 6.89
CA ALA A 50 -14.53 -20.54 6.77
C ALA A 50 -13.22 -21.08 6.15
N ALA A 51 -12.48 -20.28 5.40
CA ALA A 51 -11.27 -20.73 4.69
C ALA A 51 -10.18 -21.21 5.68
N PRO A 52 -9.56 -22.38 5.49
CA PRO A 52 -8.46 -22.80 6.33
C PRO A 52 -7.24 -21.88 6.13
N THR A 53 -6.48 -21.66 7.21
CA THR A 53 -5.18 -20.98 7.12
C THR A 53 -4.19 -21.89 6.40
N CYS A 54 -3.59 -21.42 5.30
CA CYS A 54 -2.77 -22.26 4.43
C CYS A 54 -1.43 -22.69 5.04
N CYS A 55 -0.89 -21.88 5.95
CA CYS A 55 0.54 -21.79 6.19
C CYS A 55 0.81 -21.43 7.66
N SER A 56 1.90 -21.93 8.25
CA SER A 56 2.22 -21.67 9.67
C SER A 56 3.02 -20.39 9.91
N GLY A 57 3.57 -19.79 8.84
CA GLY A 57 4.35 -18.56 8.89
C GLY A 57 4.41 -17.87 7.53
N ILE A 58 4.86 -16.61 7.55
CA ILE A 58 5.04 -15.76 6.35
C ILE A 58 6.09 -16.34 5.39
N ASP A 59 7.08 -17.04 5.92
CA ASP A 59 8.14 -17.71 5.15
C ASP A 59 7.63 -18.91 4.33
N GLN A 60 6.48 -19.47 4.69
CA GLN A 60 5.86 -20.64 4.05
C GLN A 60 4.74 -20.28 3.07
N LEU A 61 4.48 -18.99 2.85
CA LEU A 61 3.44 -18.58 1.90
C LEU A 61 3.78 -19.07 0.48
N PRO A 62 2.79 -19.35 -0.36
CA PRO A 62 3.00 -19.79 -1.74
C PRO A 62 3.47 -18.63 -2.63
N TYR A 63 4.75 -18.25 -2.51
CA TYR A 63 5.35 -17.18 -3.30
C TYR A 63 5.46 -17.56 -4.78
N GLN A 64 4.88 -16.71 -5.63
CA GLN A 64 4.97 -16.85 -7.08
C GLN A 64 6.05 -15.91 -7.64
N PRO A 65 6.95 -16.36 -8.52
CA PRO A 65 7.91 -15.48 -9.18
C PRO A 65 7.21 -14.40 -10.01
N LEU A 66 7.54 -13.14 -9.73
CA LEU A 66 7.09 -12.01 -10.52
C LEU A 66 8.19 -11.62 -11.52
N GLU A 67 7.91 -11.76 -12.81
CA GLU A 67 8.89 -11.44 -13.86
C GLU A 67 9.13 -9.93 -13.97
N ALA A 68 10.35 -9.56 -14.40
CA ALA A 68 10.68 -8.17 -14.65
C ALA A 68 9.76 -7.59 -15.74
N GLY A 69 9.20 -6.40 -15.49
CA GLY A 69 8.27 -5.76 -16.41
C GLY A 69 6.87 -6.40 -16.44
N PHE A 70 6.52 -7.23 -15.46
CA PHE A 70 5.19 -7.82 -15.36
C PHE A 70 4.09 -6.76 -15.40
N ALA A 71 3.08 -6.98 -16.25
CA ALA A 71 1.83 -6.25 -16.27
C ALA A 71 0.69 -7.28 -16.32
N GLY A 72 -0.15 -7.30 -15.30
CA GLY A 72 -1.14 -8.36 -15.16
C GLY A 72 -2.16 -8.11 -14.07
N ASP A 73 -3.23 -8.90 -14.08
CA ASP A 73 -4.26 -8.86 -13.05
C ASP A 73 -3.97 -9.93 -11.99
N VAL A 74 -3.98 -9.50 -10.73
CA VAL A 74 -3.83 -10.33 -9.54
C VAL A 74 -5.21 -10.51 -8.93
N LEU A 75 -5.77 -11.71 -9.08
CA LEU A 75 -7.05 -12.06 -8.48
C LEU A 75 -6.85 -12.49 -7.03
N ILE A 76 -7.53 -11.83 -6.10
CA ILE A 76 -7.69 -12.26 -4.72
C ILE A 76 -9.17 -12.63 -4.57
N ASP A 77 -9.51 -13.91 -4.73
CA ASP A 77 -10.87 -14.41 -4.67
C ASP A 77 -11.02 -15.48 -3.57
N THR A 78 -12.17 -16.15 -3.49
CA THR A 78 -12.38 -17.18 -2.46
C THR A 78 -11.58 -18.46 -2.69
N GLN A 79 -10.89 -18.60 -3.82
CA GLN A 79 -9.98 -19.71 -4.10
C GLN A 79 -8.53 -19.35 -3.74
N ALA A 80 -8.27 -18.10 -3.40
CA ALA A 80 -7.01 -17.68 -2.84
C ALA A 80 -6.70 -18.41 -1.52
N PRO A 81 -5.41 -18.67 -1.23
CA PRO A 81 -5.02 -19.07 0.11
C PRO A 81 -5.40 -17.96 1.10
N ALA A 82 -5.82 -18.37 2.29
CA ALA A 82 -6.08 -17.48 3.42
C ALA A 82 -4.95 -17.60 4.45
N TYR A 83 -4.58 -16.47 5.06
CA TYR A 83 -3.60 -16.41 6.14
C TYR A 83 -4.10 -15.48 7.25
N SER A 84 -3.67 -15.75 8.49
CA SER A 84 -3.99 -14.90 9.66
C SER A 84 -2.84 -13.94 9.89
N PHE A 85 -2.95 -12.73 9.33
CA PHE A 85 -2.00 -11.66 9.59
C PHE A 85 -2.30 -11.02 10.95
N GLU A 86 -1.36 -10.24 11.48
CA GLU A 86 -1.57 -9.47 12.72
C GLU A 86 -2.77 -8.51 12.59
N THR A 87 -3.00 -7.99 11.40
CA THR A 87 -4.10 -7.06 11.07
C THR A 87 -5.41 -7.75 10.68
N GLY A 88 -5.51 -9.07 10.88
CA GLY A 88 -6.70 -9.86 10.56
C GLY A 88 -6.46 -10.97 9.55
N LYS A 89 -7.47 -11.84 9.41
CA LYS A 89 -7.44 -12.94 8.45
C LYS A 89 -7.77 -12.41 7.05
N SER A 90 -6.98 -12.80 6.05
CA SER A 90 -7.20 -12.34 4.68
C SER A 90 -6.90 -13.41 3.65
N PHE A 91 -7.64 -13.37 2.55
CA PHE A 91 -7.17 -13.93 1.29
C PHE A 91 -5.95 -13.13 0.80
N PHE A 92 -5.00 -13.77 0.17
CA PHE A 92 -3.78 -13.07 -0.25
C PHE A 92 -3.15 -13.63 -1.53
N ARG A 93 -2.20 -12.86 -2.06
CA ARG A 93 -1.25 -13.29 -3.08
C ARG A 93 0.16 -12.86 -2.65
N ALA A 94 1.12 -13.76 -2.77
CA ALA A 94 2.50 -13.55 -2.37
C ALA A 94 3.43 -13.74 -3.58
N PHE A 95 4.42 -12.86 -3.72
CA PHE A 95 5.30 -12.80 -4.88
C PHE A 95 6.76 -12.68 -4.48
N SER A 96 7.65 -13.37 -5.19
CA SER A 96 9.09 -13.09 -5.14
C SER A 96 9.45 -12.10 -6.26
N LEU A 97 10.03 -10.98 -5.88
CA LEU A 97 10.43 -9.91 -6.77
C LEU A 97 11.76 -10.24 -7.49
N PRO A 98 12.00 -9.70 -8.71
CA PRO A 98 13.28 -9.85 -9.39
C PRO A 98 14.43 -9.38 -8.51
N ALA A 99 15.37 -10.29 -8.22
CA ALA A 99 16.45 -10.02 -7.30
C ALA A 99 17.61 -9.22 -7.94
N GLY A 100 17.77 -9.34 -9.26
CA GLY A 100 18.75 -8.59 -10.05
C GLY A 100 18.09 -7.63 -11.03
N GLY A 101 18.92 -6.90 -11.77
CA GLY A 101 18.47 -5.92 -12.75
C GLY A 101 18.35 -4.49 -12.18
N PRO A 102 17.85 -3.55 -12.99
CA PRO A 102 17.69 -2.16 -12.57
C PRO A 102 16.63 -2.05 -11.46
N SER A 103 16.71 -0.96 -10.71
CA SER A 103 15.65 -0.55 -9.80
C SER A 103 14.34 -0.40 -10.60
N PHE A 104 13.18 -0.75 -10.04
CA PHE A 104 11.87 -0.64 -10.73
C PHE A 104 10.75 -0.02 -9.85
N GLU A 105 9.73 0.54 -10.50
CA GLU A 105 8.47 0.99 -9.85
C GLU A 105 7.41 -0.11 -9.96
N ILE A 106 6.67 -0.35 -8.88
CA ILE A 106 5.44 -1.15 -8.89
C ILE A 106 4.27 -0.20 -8.74
N ARG A 107 3.28 -0.32 -9.63
CA ARG A 107 1.99 0.34 -9.55
C ARG A 107 0.93 -0.71 -9.27
N LEU A 108 0.09 -0.43 -8.28
CA LEU A 108 -1.00 -1.27 -7.85
C LEU A 108 -2.30 -0.51 -8.07
N TYR A 109 -3.24 -1.13 -8.80
CA TYR A 109 -4.55 -0.56 -9.08
C TYR A 109 -5.61 -1.55 -8.62
N SER A 110 -6.14 -1.38 -7.41
CA SER A 110 -7.24 -2.19 -6.93
C SER A 110 -8.54 -1.74 -7.60
N GLN A 111 -9.13 -2.58 -8.44
CA GLN A 111 -10.29 -2.22 -9.24
C GLN A 111 -11.54 -2.05 -8.38
N ALA A 112 -12.23 -0.94 -8.57
CA ALA A 112 -13.45 -0.59 -7.86
C ALA A 112 -14.68 -0.63 -8.79
N GLY A 113 -15.81 -0.99 -8.22
CA GLY A 113 -17.12 -0.99 -8.87
C GLY A 113 -18.22 -0.99 -7.82
N SER A 114 -19.09 -1.99 -7.81
CA SER A 114 -20.06 -2.17 -6.71
C SER A 114 -19.41 -2.51 -5.36
N SER A 115 -18.19 -3.05 -5.41
CA SER A 115 -17.32 -3.28 -4.26
C SER A 115 -15.86 -3.02 -4.66
N VAL A 116 -14.96 -2.97 -3.68
CA VAL A 116 -13.53 -2.81 -3.90
C VAL A 116 -12.76 -3.56 -2.83
N LEU A 117 -11.62 -4.16 -3.18
CA LEU A 117 -10.67 -4.64 -2.17
C LEU A 117 -9.77 -3.46 -1.78
N ALA A 118 -9.79 -3.03 -0.53
CA ALA A 118 -8.82 -2.05 -0.03
C ALA A 118 -7.57 -2.81 0.43
N PRO A 119 -6.43 -2.71 -0.28
CA PRO A 119 -5.32 -3.62 -0.06
C PRO A 119 -4.32 -3.12 0.98
N ASN A 120 -3.65 -4.05 1.64
CA ASN A 120 -2.32 -3.88 2.20
C ASN A 120 -1.27 -4.43 1.23
N ALA A 121 -0.11 -3.78 1.14
CA ALA A 121 1.05 -4.30 0.42
C ALA A 121 2.26 -4.40 1.37
N MET A 122 2.60 -5.61 1.79
CA MET A 122 3.74 -5.87 2.67
C MET A 122 4.97 -6.29 1.86
N LEU A 123 6.08 -5.60 2.08
CA LEU A 123 7.37 -5.86 1.44
C LEU A 123 8.30 -6.49 2.46
N LEU A 124 9.02 -7.53 2.03
CA LEU A 124 9.95 -8.26 2.89
C LEU A 124 11.35 -8.30 2.29
N ASP A 125 12.38 -8.36 3.14
CA ASP A 125 13.77 -8.59 2.73
C ASP A 125 14.07 -10.08 2.41
N SER A 126 15.33 -10.41 2.08
CA SER A 126 15.77 -11.78 1.80
C SER A 126 15.68 -12.73 3.01
N ARG A 127 15.46 -12.21 4.22
CA ARG A 127 15.27 -12.97 5.45
C ARG A 127 13.79 -13.04 5.84
N MET A 128 12.87 -12.70 4.93
CA MET A 128 11.42 -12.67 5.15
C MET A 128 11.00 -11.70 6.27
N ARG A 129 11.79 -10.65 6.54
CA ARG A 129 11.44 -9.64 7.54
C ARG A 129 10.72 -8.47 6.87
N PRO A 130 9.62 -7.95 7.46
CA PRO A 130 8.95 -6.77 6.93
C PRO A 130 9.89 -5.56 6.87
N THR A 131 9.99 -4.95 5.69
CA THR A 131 10.75 -3.71 5.46
C THR A 131 9.83 -2.51 5.25
N ARG A 132 8.63 -2.74 4.72
CA ARG A 132 7.60 -1.73 4.49
C ARG A 132 6.23 -2.38 4.48
N LEU A 133 5.24 -1.65 4.99
CA LEU A 133 3.83 -1.99 4.88
C LEU A 133 3.11 -0.77 4.31
N LEU A 134 2.44 -0.94 3.17
CA LEU A 134 1.48 0.03 2.67
C LEU A 134 0.09 -0.36 3.15
N ASP A 135 -0.69 0.61 3.62
CA ASP A 135 -2.04 0.41 4.14
C ASP A 135 -3.07 1.31 3.44
N GLY A 136 -4.26 1.47 4.03
CA GLY A 136 -5.35 2.21 3.40
C GLY A 136 -5.00 3.65 3.04
N ASP A 137 -4.09 4.30 3.78
CA ASP A 137 -3.72 5.70 3.56
C ASP A 137 -2.77 5.86 2.36
N ASP A 138 -2.05 4.80 1.97
CA ASP A 138 -1.19 4.79 0.79
C ASP A 138 -1.96 4.54 -0.52
N PHE A 139 -3.21 4.10 -0.44
CA PHE A 139 -4.06 3.78 -1.58
C PHE A 139 -5.10 4.89 -1.82
N THR A 140 -4.92 5.66 -2.88
CA THR A 140 -5.79 6.80 -3.20
C THR A 140 -6.85 6.42 -4.24
N TYR A 141 -8.10 6.83 -4.04
CA TYR A 141 -9.13 6.67 -5.06
C TYR A 141 -8.84 7.52 -6.30
N VAL A 142 -8.85 6.86 -7.46
CA VAL A 142 -8.69 7.49 -8.78
C VAL A 142 -9.91 7.15 -9.65
N PRO A 143 -10.64 8.17 -10.14
CA PRO A 143 -11.78 7.97 -11.03
C PRO A 143 -11.35 7.40 -12.39
N PRO A 144 -12.29 6.91 -13.21
CA PRO A 144 -11.98 6.29 -14.49
C PRO A 144 -11.30 7.29 -15.44
N THR A 145 -10.23 6.85 -16.09
CA THR A 145 -9.48 7.63 -17.08
C THR A 145 -9.13 6.76 -18.27
N GLY A 146 -9.61 7.12 -19.46
CA GLY A 146 -9.41 6.32 -20.67
C GLY A 146 -10.01 4.92 -20.53
N LEU A 147 -9.18 3.87 -20.66
CA LEU A 147 -9.59 2.46 -20.50
C LEU A 147 -9.43 1.94 -19.05
N LYS A 148 -8.91 2.76 -18.13
CA LYS A 148 -8.76 2.44 -16.71
C LYS A 148 -10.07 2.77 -15.99
N GLY A 149 -10.65 1.80 -15.29
CA GLY A 149 -11.83 1.99 -14.44
C GLY A 149 -11.50 2.69 -13.12
N ASP A 150 -12.52 2.85 -12.28
CA ASP A 150 -12.37 3.26 -10.88
C ASP A 150 -11.38 2.35 -10.15
N SER A 151 -10.50 2.92 -9.33
CA SER A 151 -9.52 2.13 -8.60
C SER A 151 -8.97 2.84 -7.37
N LEU A 152 -8.44 2.03 -6.45
CA LEU A 152 -7.55 2.49 -5.39
C LEU A 152 -6.10 2.28 -5.86
N ASP A 153 -5.36 3.37 -6.03
CA ASP A 153 -4.04 3.40 -6.62
C ASP A 153 -2.96 3.55 -5.55
N ALA A 154 -1.91 2.73 -5.62
CA ALA A 154 -0.66 2.96 -4.92
C ALA A 154 0.54 2.78 -5.86
N ARG A 155 1.64 3.44 -5.53
CA ARG A 155 2.91 3.33 -6.25
C ARG A 155 4.04 3.18 -5.26
N LEU A 156 4.96 2.26 -5.54
CA LEU A 156 6.16 2.09 -4.75
C LEU A 156 7.38 1.85 -5.62
N ARG A 157 8.52 2.32 -5.13
CA ARG A 157 9.81 2.18 -5.81
C ARG A 157 10.65 1.14 -5.07
N ILE A 158 11.15 0.15 -5.80
CA ILE A 158 12.10 -0.87 -5.31
C ILE A 158 13.50 -0.50 -5.78
N ASP A 159 14.38 -0.16 -4.83
CA ASP A 159 15.77 0.16 -5.12
C ASP A 159 16.64 -1.11 -5.26
N ARG A 160 17.50 -1.11 -6.27
CA ARG A 160 18.48 -2.14 -6.62
C ARG A 160 19.88 -1.56 -6.85
N SER A 161 20.10 -0.27 -6.58
CA SER A 161 21.39 0.41 -6.74
C SER A 161 22.49 -0.16 -5.85
N GLN A 162 22.13 -0.76 -4.71
CA GLN A 162 23.03 -1.46 -3.82
C GLN A 162 22.64 -2.94 -3.71
N PRO A 163 23.13 -3.84 -4.59
CA PRO A 163 22.68 -5.23 -4.66
C PRO A 163 22.82 -6.02 -3.35
N GLU A 164 23.87 -5.72 -2.59
CA GLU A 164 24.22 -6.38 -1.32
C GLU A 164 23.53 -5.77 -0.08
N HIS A 165 22.69 -4.74 -0.26
CA HIS A 165 22.03 -4.10 0.89
C HIS A 165 21.05 -5.09 1.56
N PRO A 166 21.17 -5.35 2.87
CA PRO A 166 20.39 -6.39 3.56
C PRO A 166 18.89 -6.06 3.66
N GLY A 167 18.52 -4.79 3.53
CA GLY A 167 17.13 -4.33 3.48
C GLY A 167 16.49 -4.38 2.08
N ASN A 168 17.18 -4.94 1.08
CA ASN A 168 16.63 -5.05 -0.27
C ASN A 168 15.37 -5.91 -0.28
N GLU A 169 14.27 -5.31 -0.71
CA GLU A 169 12.96 -5.94 -0.80
C GLU A 169 13.00 -7.10 -1.81
N ARG A 170 12.72 -8.32 -1.37
CA ARG A 170 12.71 -9.54 -2.17
C ARG A 170 11.33 -10.12 -2.36
N TYR A 171 10.38 -9.77 -1.49
CA TYR A 171 9.03 -10.33 -1.56
C TYR A 171 7.96 -9.24 -1.41
N LEU A 172 6.81 -9.49 -2.01
CA LEU A 172 5.62 -8.65 -1.95
C LEU A 172 4.41 -9.53 -1.59
N ILE A 173 3.65 -9.15 -0.57
CA ILE A 173 2.40 -9.80 -0.20
C ILE A 173 1.27 -8.78 -0.34
N LEU A 174 0.25 -9.12 -1.12
CA LEU A 174 -0.97 -8.35 -1.28
C LEU A 174 -2.11 -9.05 -0.54
N TYR A 175 -2.75 -8.32 0.37
CA TYR A 175 -3.86 -8.82 1.20
C TYR A 175 -4.75 -7.63 1.62
N THR A 176 -5.68 -7.80 2.55
CA THR A 176 -6.46 -6.70 3.17
C THR A 176 -6.55 -6.92 4.69
N SER A 177 -6.79 -5.86 5.45
CA SER A 177 -6.95 -5.94 6.91
C SER A 177 -8.42 -5.89 7.33
N ASP A 178 -8.71 -6.28 8.59
CA ASP A 178 -10.07 -6.17 9.15
C ASP A 178 -10.57 -4.71 9.13
N ALA A 179 -9.69 -3.76 9.46
CA ALA A 179 -9.99 -2.33 9.42
C ALA A 179 -10.32 -1.87 7.99
N GLN A 180 -9.53 -2.27 7.00
CA GLN A 180 -9.80 -1.96 5.60
C GLN A 180 -11.09 -2.61 5.12
N MET A 181 -11.37 -3.86 5.46
CA MET A 181 -12.60 -4.56 5.06
C MET A 181 -13.88 -3.97 5.67
N ALA A 182 -13.78 -3.27 6.80
CA ALA A 182 -14.90 -2.56 7.41
C ALA A 182 -15.22 -1.22 6.71
N GLY A 183 -14.29 -0.73 5.88
CA GLY A 183 -14.40 0.56 5.20
C GLY A 183 -15.27 0.58 3.95
N GLN A 184 -15.30 1.76 3.33
CA GLN A 184 -15.98 2.00 2.07
C GLN A 184 -15.28 3.15 1.31
N THR A 185 -15.40 3.14 -0.01
CA THR A 185 -14.89 4.19 -0.90
C THR A 185 -16.05 4.87 -1.60
N VAL A 186 -16.10 6.19 -1.57
CA VAL A 186 -17.05 6.98 -2.35
C VAL A 186 -16.49 7.15 -3.76
N LEU A 187 -17.22 6.69 -4.77
CA LEU A 187 -16.82 6.76 -6.17
C LEU A 187 -17.44 7.98 -6.84
N GLN A 188 -16.77 8.55 -7.83
CA GLN A 188 -17.31 9.64 -8.62
C GLN A 188 -18.52 9.18 -9.45
N HIS A 189 -19.68 9.83 -9.29
CA HIS A 189 -20.84 9.52 -10.11
C HIS A 189 -20.59 9.84 -11.60
N PRO A 190 -20.88 8.93 -12.55
CA PRO A 190 -20.62 9.14 -13.98
C PRO A 190 -21.25 10.42 -14.55
N ALA A 191 -22.48 10.75 -14.14
CA ALA A 191 -23.16 11.98 -14.56
C ALA A 191 -22.43 13.26 -14.10
N LYS A 192 -21.80 13.25 -12.91
CA LYS A 192 -20.99 14.39 -12.45
C LYS A 192 -19.68 14.50 -13.23
N ALA A 193 -19.04 13.38 -13.53
CA ALA A 193 -17.84 13.33 -14.37
C ALA A 193 -18.14 13.88 -15.78
N TYR A 194 -19.26 13.47 -16.39
CA TYR A 194 -19.69 13.95 -17.70
C TYR A 194 -20.02 15.44 -17.70
N ALA A 195 -20.79 15.93 -16.71
CA ALA A 195 -21.11 17.34 -16.59
C ALA A 195 -19.83 18.20 -16.46
N LYS A 196 -18.89 17.78 -15.59
CA LYS A 196 -17.60 18.44 -15.44
C LYS A 196 -16.79 18.46 -16.75
N ALA A 197 -16.77 17.35 -17.49
CA ALA A 197 -16.06 17.26 -18.77
C ALA A 197 -16.72 18.13 -19.86
N ALA A 198 -18.03 18.29 -19.83
CA ALA A 198 -18.79 19.14 -20.76
C ALA A 198 -18.78 20.63 -20.37
N GLY A 199 -18.17 21.01 -19.23
CA GLY A 199 -18.20 22.38 -18.71
C GLY A 199 -19.54 22.80 -18.09
N ASN A 200 -20.41 21.83 -17.82
CA ASN A 200 -21.72 22.05 -17.19
C ASN A 200 -21.62 21.92 -15.67
N GLU A 201 -22.59 22.50 -14.97
CA GLU A 201 -22.72 22.33 -13.53
C GLU A 201 -23.05 20.85 -13.20
N PRO A 202 -22.30 20.21 -12.27
CA PRO A 202 -22.58 18.83 -11.88
C PRO A 202 -23.97 18.68 -11.25
N PRO A 203 -24.75 17.64 -11.63
CA PRO A 203 -26.04 17.40 -11.02
C PRO A 203 -25.91 17.04 -9.53
N SER A 204 -26.87 17.48 -8.73
CA SER A 204 -26.95 17.19 -7.28
C SER A 204 -27.46 15.77 -6.99
N ILE A 205 -26.74 14.75 -7.49
CA ILE A 205 -27.02 13.33 -7.28
C ILE A 205 -26.00 12.76 -6.28
N PRO A 206 -26.38 11.89 -5.33
CA PRO A 206 -25.41 11.22 -4.45
C PRO A 206 -24.39 10.39 -5.23
N ASP A 207 -23.15 10.39 -4.74
CA ASP A 207 -22.09 9.56 -5.31
C ASP A 207 -22.24 8.08 -4.90
N PRO A 208 -22.02 7.11 -5.81
CA PRO A 208 -22.09 5.70 -5.47
C PRO A 208 -20.99 5.33 -4.46
N VAL A 209 -21.29 4.37 -3.59
CA VAL A 209 -20.37 3.92 -2.53
C VAL A 209 -20.00 2.47 -2.77
N ALA A 210 -18.71 2.20 -2.98
CA ALA A 210 -18.15 0.86 -3.04
C ALA A 210 -17.82 0.40 -1.62
N LYS A 211 -18.53 -0.62 -1.13
CA LYS A 211 -18.17 -1.27 0.13
C LYS A 211 -16.90 -2.09 -0.03
N HIS A 212 -16.06 -2.11 0.99
CA HIS A 212 -14.84 -2.89 0.95
C HIS A 212 -15.12 -4.39 1.07
N SER A 213 -14.32 -5.19 0.38
CA SER A 213 -14.52 -6.63 0.22
C SER A 213 -13.20 -7.40 0.48
N PRO A 214 -13.26 -8.62 1.05
CA PRO A 214 -12.09 -9.50 1.19
C PRO A 214 -11.57 -10.03 -0.14
N VAL A 215 -12.34 -9.84 -1.22
CA VAL A 215 -12.00 -10.29 -2.57
C VAL A 215 -12.02 -9.13 -3.56
N GLY A 216 -11.14 -9.18 -4.55
CA GLY A 216 -11.03 -8.17 -5.59
C GLY A 216 -9.98 -8.51 -6.63
N VAL A 217 -9.75 -7.56 -7.53
CA VAL A 217 -8.74 -7.66 -8.59
C VAL A 217 -7.80 -6.48 -8.46
N ILE A 218 -6.50 -6.76 -8.35
CA ILE A 218 -5.45 -5.75 -8.33
C ILE A 218 -4.68 -5.85 -9.64
N ARG A 219 -4.73 -4.81 -10.48
CA ARG A 219 -3.81 -4.73 -11.61
C ARG A 219 -2.43 -4.31 -11.11
N LEU A 220 -1.44 -5.18 -11.29
CA LEU A 220 -0.05 -4.93 -10.93
C LEU A 220 0.74 -4.62 -12.20
N VAL A 221 1.44 -3.49 -12.19
CA VAL A 221 2.34 -3.10 -13.27
C VAL A 221 3.71 -2.79 -12.71
N MET A 222 4.71 -3.53 -13.16
CA MET A 222 6.12 -3.31 -12.87
C MET A 222 6.76 -2.55 -14.02
N ILE A 223 7.46 -1.45 -13.71
CA ILE A 223 8.14 -0.59 -14.67
C ILE A 223 9.63 -0.56 -14.29
N PRO A 224 10.48 -1.34 -14.97
CA PRO A 224 11.93 -1.26 -14.80
C PRO A 224 12.48 0.09 -15.24
N ASP A 225 13.44 0.62 -14.50
CA ASP A 225 14.20 1.77 -14.99
C ASP A 225 14.99 1.37 -16.24
N ARG A 226 15.10 2.31 -17.18
CA ARG A 226 15.80 2.08 -18.44
C ARG A 226 17.31 1.89 -18.25
N ASP A 227 17.86 2.43 -17.17
CA ASP A 227 19.27 2.30 -16.80
C ASP A 227 19.38 1.83 -15.35
N ALA A 228 20.23 0.83 -15.08
CA ALA A 228 20.49 0.34 -13.71
C ALA A 228 21.10 1.41 -12.77
N ASN A 229 21.55 2.54 -13.33
CA ASN A 229 22.16 3.67 -12.62
C ASN A 229 21.35 4.97 -12.75
N ALA A 230 20.10 4.94 -13.23
CA ALA A 230 19.28 6.15 -13.29
C ALA A 230 18.95 6.64 -11.86
N PRO A 231 19.14 7.93 -11.54
CA PRO A 231 18.76 8.47 -10.23
C PRO A 231 17.25 8.35 -10.04
N ALA A 232 16.83 7.88 -8.86
CA ALA A 232 15.44 7.59 -8.51
C ALA A 232 14.50 8.76 -8.83
N LYS A 233 13.73 8.66 -9.90
CA LYS A 233 12.60 9.55 -10.20
C LYS A 233 11.33 8.97 -9.59
N GLY A 234 11.25 8.99 -8.26
CA GLY A 234 10.09 8.53 -7.53
C GLY A 234 10.31 8.69 -6.03
N TYR A 235 9.26 9.08 -5.32
CA TYR A 235 9.26 9.09 -3.86
C TYR A 235 9.55 7.67 -3.36
N VAL A 236 10.70 7.48 -2.71
CA VAL A 236 11.01 6.30 -1.91
C VAL A 236 10.63 6.69 -0.49
N PRO A 237 9.49 6.23 0.06
CA PRO A 237 9.26 6.39 1.48
C PRO A 237 10.45 5.74 2.20
N GLY A 238 11.09 6.49 3.08
CA GLY A 238 12.06 5.92 4.01
C GLY A 238 11.39 4.76 4.75
N TYR A 239 12.16 3.74 5.15
CA TYR A 239 11.67 2.56 5.88
C TYR A 239 10.60 2.93 6.93
N SER A 240 9.34 2.84 6.55
CA SER A 240 8.20 2.99 7.44
C SER A 240 7.87 1.58 7.90
N ILE A 241 8.47 1.18 9.01
CA ILE A 241 7.81 0.22 9.87
C ILE A 241 6.58 0.97 10.35
N GLY A 242 5.41 0.65 9.79
CA GLY A 242 4.14 1.13 10.31
C GLY A 242 4.16 0.93 11.82
N GLN A 243 3.89 2.00 12.55
CA GLN A 243 3.83 1.93 13.99
C GLN A 243 2.71 0.98 14.37
N GLU A 244 3.08 -0.19 14.86
CA GLU A 244 2.35 -0.96 15.87
C GLU A 244 3.29 -2.06 16.37
N MET A 245 4.29 -1.67 17.16
CA MET A 245 4.88 -2.51 18.22
C MET A 245 5.77 -1.61 19.08
N GLY A 246 5.33 -1.40 20.32
CA GLY A 246 5.88 -0.47 21.31
C GLY A 246 7.34 -0.74 21.70
N GLY A 247 8.27 -0.24 20.89
CA GLY A 247 9.67 -0.06 21.24
C GLY A 247 10.16 1.27 20.73
N GLU A 248 10.47 2.20 21.63
CA GLU A 248 11.13 3.46 21.29
C GLU A 248 12.51 3.12 20.69
N LEU A 249 12.73 3.41 19.40
CA LEU A 249 14.04 3.30 18.76
C LEU A 249 14.58 4.70 18.41
N PRO A 250 15.90 4.90 18.44
CA PRO A 250 16.50 6.22 18.48
C PRO A 250 16.32 6.94 17.13
N ARG A 251 15.68 8.11 17.20
CA ARG A 251 15.62 9.07 16.09
C ARG A 251 17.04 9.45 15.68
N ALA A 252 17.38 9.29 14.40
CA ALA A 252 18.61 9.83 13.85
C ALA A 252 18.64 11.36 14.12
N PRO A 253 19.75 11.92 14.63
CA PRO A 253 19.81 13.33 14.97
C PRO A 253 19.56 14.16 13.71
N ALA A 254 18.65 15.13 13.82
CA ALA A 254 18.44 16.12 12.78
C ALA A 254 19.79 16.81 12.46
N PRO A 255 20.07 17.17 11.20
CA PRO A 255 21.31 17.86 10.84
C PRO A 255 21.48 19.08 11.75
N ALA A 256 22.63 19.15 12.44
CA ALA A 256 22.90 20.21 13.40
C ALA A 256 22.99 21.56 12.68
N VAL A 257 22.25 22.55 13.17
CA VAL A 257 22.34 23.92 12.66
C VAL A 257 23.72 24.49 12.93
N LEU A 258 24.30 25.15 11.93
CA LEU A 258 25.58 25.84 12.05
C LEU A 258 25.49 26.96 13.12
N PRO A 259 26.49 27.14 14.00
CA PRO A 259 26.47 28.16 15.05
C PRO A 259 26.17 29.58 14.54
N GLU A 260 26.62 29.91 13.33
CA GLU A 260 26.42 31.19 12.65
C GLU A 260 24.94 31.44 12.35
N THR A 261 24.21 30.40 11.95
CA THR A 261 22.77 30.48 11.68
C THR A 261 21.98 30.73 12.96
N SER A 262 22.33 30.07 14.06
CA SER A 262 21.68 30.33 15.36
C SER A 262 21.96 31.75 15.86
N ALA A 263 23.20 32.23 15.70
CA ALA A 263 23.58 33.59 16.08
C ALA A 263 22.78 34.65 15.29
N TYR A 264 22.60 34.46 13.99
CA TYR A 264 21.81 35.35 13.15
C TYR A 264 20.37 35.51 13.66
N TYR A 265 19.68 34.41 13.94
CA TYR A 265 18.29 34.47 14.43
C TYR A 265 18.19 35.09 15.81
N ARG A 266 19.12 34.80 16.72
CA ARG A 266 19.13 35.40 18.08
C ARG A 266 19.30 36.92 18.00
N GLN A 267 20.21 37.39 17.16
CA GLN A 267 20.45 38.83 16.98
C GLN A 267 19.24 39.53 16.35
N ALA A 268 18.58 38.88 15.39
CA ALA A 268 17.35 39.41 14.78
C ALA A 268 16.17 39.45 15.76
N ILE A 269 16.04 38.44 16.64
CA ILE A 269 15.05 38.40 17.72
C ILE A 269 15.30 39.55 18.71
N ASP A 270 16.55 39.75 19.15
CA ASP A 270 16.90 40.84 20.08
C ASP A 270 16.59 42.22 19.48
N ALA A 271 16.89 42.41 18.19
CA ALA A 271 16.57 43.64 17.47
C ALA A 271 15.05 43.90 17.39
N ALA A 272 14.25 42.85 17.13
CA ALA A 272 12.80 42.95 17.11
C ALA A 272 12.22 43.29 18.49
N LEU A 273 12.74 42.66 19.57
CA LEU A 273 12.35 42.96 20.95
C LEU A 273 12.77 44.38 21.39
N ALA A 274 13.92 44.87 20.93
CA ALA A 274 14.34 46.25 21.16
C ALA A 274 13.36 47.26 20.51
N GLN A 275 12.78 46.92 19.37
CA GLN A 275 11.78 47.70 18.66
C GLN A 275 10.35 47.48 19.19
N LYS A 276 10.16 46.66 20.24
CA LYS A 276 8.85 46.23 20.76
C LYS A 276 7.96 45.53 19.72
N ASP A 277 8.57 44.96 18.69
CA ASP A 277 7.89 44.20 17.62
C ASP A 277 7.88 42.70 17.97
N LEU A 278 6.94 42.34 18.85
CA LEU A 278 6.79 40.96 19.32
C LEU A 278 6.37 40.00 18.20
N GLU A 279 5.55 40.47 17.26
CA GLU A 279 5.07 39.66 16.14
C GLU A 279 6.21 39.25 15.21
N ARG A 280 7.14 40.17 14.92
CA ARG A 280 8.35 39.87 14.17
C ARG A 280 9.29 38.94 14.94
N ALA A 281 9.44 39.13 16.25
CA ALA A 281 10.27 38.26 17.09
C ALA A 281 9.75 36.80 17.08
N LEU A 282 8.43 36.60 17.15
CA LEU A 282 7.79 35.29 17.06
C LEU A 282 7.99 34.63 15.69
N ARG A 283 7.79 35.37 14.59
CA ARG A 283 8.05 34.87 13.23
C ARG A 283 9.49 34.41 13.06
N LEU A 284 10.46 35.19 13.55
CA LEU A 284 11.89 34.84 13.47
C LEU A 284 12.22 33.57 14.26
N ALA A 285 11.60 33.37 15.42
CA ALA A 285 11.78 32.15 16.20
C ALA A 285 11.15 30.90 15.53
N ASP A 286 10.01 31.06 14.86
CA ASP A 286 9.37 30.00 14.08
C ASP A 286 10.18 29.65 12.82
N GLU A 287 10.73 30.65 12.14
CA GLU A 287 11.64 30.46 11.00
C GLU A 287 12.93 29.74 11.41
N ALA A 288 13.55 30.14 12.52
CA ALA A 288 14.72 29.47 13.09
C ALA A 288 14.44 27.99 13.41
N THR A 289 13.28 27.70 13.98
CA THR A 289 12.85 26.31 14.28
C THR A 289 12.69 25.48 13.00
N ARG A 290 12.18 26.08 11.93
CA ARG A 290 11.95 25.43 10.64
C ARG A 290 13.24 25.07 9.92
N VAL A 291 14.31 25.84 10.15
CA VAL A 291 15.66 25.53 9.63
C VAL A 291 16.48 24.67 10.58
N GLY A 292 15.88 24.18 11.67
CA GLY A 292 16.48 23.21 12.59
C GLY A 292 16.98 23.79 13.92
N ASP A 293 16.89 25.10 14.17
CA ASP A 293 17.30 25.72 15.43
C ASP A 293 16.14 25.71 16.42
N SER A 294 15.96 24.56 17.07
CA SER A 294 14.94 24.36 18.09
C SER A 294 15.15 25.20 19.36
N GLY A 295 16.34 25.81 19.54
CA GLY A 295 16.67 26.66 20.68
C GLY A 295 16.15 28.09 20.57
N ALA A 296 15.74 28.53 19.39
CA ALA A 296 15.32 29.91 19.13
C ALA A 296 14.02 30.31 19.86
N LYS A 297 13.04 29.40 19.97
CA LYS A 297 11.79 29.65 20.71
C LYS A 297 12.05 29.84 22.21
N LYS A 298 12.89 28.98 22.78
CA LYS A 298 13.27 29.09 24.20
C LYS A 298 14.00 30.40 24.47
N TYR A 299 14.92 30.79 23.58
CA TYR A 299 15.62 32.07 23.67
C TYR A 299 14.67 33.26 23.67
N LEU A 300 13.66 33.27 22.78
CA LEU A 300 12.64 34.30 22.77
C LEU A 300 11.86 34.36 24.09
N LEU A 301 11.42 33.21 24.60
CA LEU A 301 10.68 33.11 25.88
C LEU A 301 11.49 33.68 27.05
N GLU A 302 12.77 33.33 27.15
CA GLU A 302 13.67 33.87 28.19
C GLU A 302 13.79 35.41 28.09
N ARG A 303 13.78 36.00 26.89
CA ARG A 303 13.94 37.44 26.72
C ARG A 303 12.66 38.26 26.90
N ILE A 304 11.50 37.63 26.75
CA ILE A 304 10.23 38.27 27.10
C ILE A 304 9.92 38.17 28.60
N GLU A 305 10.40 37.11 29.29
CA GLU A 305 10.21 36.94 30.74
C GLU A 305 11.15 37.84 31.59
N ILE A 306 12.26 38.30 31.00
CA ILE A 306 13.23 39.17 31.69
C ILE A 306 12.86 40.68 31.60
N ARG A 307 11.72 41.05 30.99
CA ARG A 307 11.22 42.43 30.89
C ARG A 307 9.87 42.60 31.55
#